data_AF-A0A5C7I5A2-F1
#
_entry.id   AF-A0A5C7I5A2-F1
#
_cell.length_a   1.000
_cell.length_b   1.000
_cell.length_c   1.000
_cell.angle_alpha   90.00
_cell.angle_beta   90.00
_cell.angle_gamma   90.00
#
_symmetry.space_group_name_H-M   'P 1'
#
loop_
_entity.id
_entity.type
_entity.pdbx_description
1 polymer ?
#
loop_
_entity_poly.entity_id
_entity_poly.type
_entity_poly.pdbx_seq_one_letter_code
_entity_poly.pdbx_strand_id
1 'polypeptide(L)'
;MGSEIPQLHVFFFPFMAHGHMIPTADMAKLFATRGVKTSVITTPANAPLFSKTIQRSNDLGIDMDLKIIKFPYAEAGLPEGCENVDAITIADPTTSMEMTIKFFKATAMLQEPLEQLLREFKPDCLVADMFFPWATDVAAKFGIPRLVFHGFNFFSLCTSACIAMYEPHKQVSSDSELFVVPDLPGDIKLTRNQLADFMKSDGETDFTKTMKHMKEAELKSFGVVVNSFYELEPAYADYYRNVLGKRAWHIGPLSLCNEDKAFRGKQTSIDENECLKWLNSKKPNSVVYICFGSVANFNSDQLMELAMGLEASGQNFIWVVRKNKKDEDANEDWLPEGFEKRIEGKGLIIRGWAPQVLILEHEAVGGFVTHCGWNSTLEGISTAGVPMVTWPVFAEQFYNEKLVTEVLKIGFSVGVQQWTRLVGDFVKREAIEKAVKEIMVGDRAGEMRSRAKALGEMARRAMEKEGSSHSDLNALIEELSLRFVTHCGWNSTLEGVTAGVPMVTWPVSAEQPVNEKLVTEVLKIGVSVGVQQWVILVGDFVKRNAIDKAVKEIMVGDKAGEMRSSAKALGEMARRAYRERWFLLL
;
A
#
# COMPACT_ATOMS: atom_id res chain seq x y z
N MET A 1 -36.53 -21.65 -1.50
CA MET A 1 -35.92 -20.32 -1.35
C MET A 1 -34.42 -20.56 -1.43
N GLY A 2 -33.77 -20.09 -2.50
CA GLY A 2 -32.32 -20.25 -2.63
C GLY A 2 -31.65 -19.46 -1.50
N SER A 3 -30.75 -20.09 -0.75
CA SER A 3 -29.92 -19.39 0.21
C SER A 3 -29.06 -18.39 -0.54
N GLU A 4 -29.43 -17.11 -0.52
CA GLU A 4 -28.55 -16.04 -0.97
C GLU A 4 -27.27 -16.12 -0.14
N ILE A 5 -26.13 -16.28 -0.80
CA ILE A 5 -24.83 -16.18 -0.15
C ILE A 5 -24.76 -14.75 0.39
N PRO A 6 -24.60 -14.56 1.70
CA PRO A 6 -24.58 -13.22 2.27
C PRO A 6 -23.42 -12.43 1.67
N GLN A 7 -23.73 -11.20 1.28
CA GLN A 7 -22.78 -10.29 0.65
C GLN A 7 -21.65 -9.97 1.63
N LEU A 8 -20.41 -10.18 1.21
CA LEU A 8 -19.23 -9.83 2.00
C LEU A 8 -19.23 -8.33 2.32
N HIS A 9 -18.96 -7.96 3.57
CA HIS A 9 -18.89 -6.57 4.02
C HIS A 9 -17.48 -6.21 4.51
N VAL A 10 -16.80 -5.30 3.79
CA VAL A 10 -15.44 -4.86 4.13
C VAL A 10 -15.43 -3.41 4.61
N PHE A 11 -14.84 -3.18 5.79
CA PHE A 11 -14.58 -1.85 6.32
C PHE A 11 -13.20 -1.36 5.90
N PHE A 12 -13.10 -0.07 5.55
CA PHE A 12 -11.87 0.61 5.18
C PHE A 12 -11.61 1.76 6.14
N PHE A 13 -10.48 1.74 6.85
CA PHE A 13 -10.11 2.76 7.82
C PHE A 13 -8.75 3.37 7.47
N PRO A 14 -8.72 4.41 6.60
CA PRO A 14 -7.49 5.10 6.20
C PRO A 14 -6.99 6.05 7.28
N PHE A 15 -5.67 6.30 7.27
CA PHE A 15 -5.11 7.43 7.99
C PHE A 15 -5.55 8.76 7.34
N MET A 16 -5.81 9.79 8.15
CA MET A 16 -6.36 11.07 7.71
C MET A 16 -5.28 11.97 7.05
N ALA A 17 -4.70 11.46 5.97
CA ALA A 17 -3.79 12.14 5.07
C ALA A 17 -4.22 11.83 3.63
N HIS A 18 -4.17 12.83 2.73
CA HIS A 18 -4.66 12.65 1.34
C HIS A 18 -3.97 11.49 0.61
N GLY A 19 -2.68 11.27 0.87
CA GLY A 19 -1.94 10.14 0.31
C GLY A 19 -2.44 8.75 0.74
N HIS A 20 -3.22 8.64 1.81
CA HIS A 20 -3.79 7.38 2.30
C HIS A 20 -5.30 7.29 2.00
N MET A 21 -6.02 8.39 2.19
CA MET A 21 -7.46 8.46 1.96
C MET A 21 -7.85 8.23 0.50
N ILE A 22 -7.15 8.87 -0.45
CA ILE A 22 -7.47 8.77 -1.87
C ILE A 22 -7.32 7.32 -2.38
N PRO A 23 -6.17 6.64 -2.24
CA PRO A 23 -6.06 5.25 -2.69
C PRO A 23 -6.98 4.31 -1.90
N THR A 24 -7.31 4.61 -0.64
CA THR A 24 -8.30 3.81 0.11
C THR A 24 -9.72 3.98 -0.44
N ALA A 25 -10.10 5.18 -0.90
CA ALA A 25 -11.36 5.39 -1.60
C ALA A 25 -11.41 4.59 -2.91
N ASP A 26 -10.32 4.64 -3.69
CA ASP A 26 -10.17 3.90 -4.93
C ASP A 26 -10.27 2.37 -4.69
N MET A 27 -9.64 1.88 -3.62
CA MET A 27 -9.69 0.49 -3.19
C MET A 27 -11.09 0.08 -2.73
N ALA A 28 -11.77 0.88 -1.90
CA ALA A 28 -13.13 0.60 -1.48
C ALA A 28 -14.07 0.48 -2.68
N LYS A 29 -13.98 1.40 -3.63
CA LYS A 29 -14.73 1.32 -4.88
C LYS A 29 -14.37 0.07 -5.68
N LEU A 30 -13.09 -0.28 -5.79
CA LEU A 30 -12.65 -1.47 -6.51
C LEU A 30 -13.26 -2.75 -5.91
N PHE A 31 -13.28 -2.90 -4.58
CA PHE A 31 -13.98 -4.01 -3.91
C PHE A 31 -15.49 -3.97 -4.20
N ALA A 32 -16.09 -2.78 -4.13
CA ALA A 32 -17.52 -2.62 -4.34
C ALA A 32 -17.98 -3.01 -5.76
N THR A 33 -17.17 -2.70 -6.78
CA THR A 33 -17.42 -3.16 -8.16
C THR A 33 -17.35 -4.68 -8.35
N ARG A 34 -16.82 -5.42 -7.37
CA ARG A 34 -16.81 -6.90 -7.32
C ARG A 34 -17.97 -7.48 -6.52
N GLY A 35 -18.97 -6.66 -6.17
CA GLY A 35 -20.15 -7.09 -5.42
C GLY A 35 -19.96 -7.14 -3.91
N VAL A 36 -18.84 -6.66 -3.38
CA VAL A 36 -18.58 -6.57 -1.93
C VAL A 36 -19.26 -5.31 -1.39
N LYS A 37 -20.01 -5.40 -0.29
CA LYS A 37 -20.46 -4.20 0.41
C LYS A 37 -19.26 -3.52 1.05
N THR A 38 -19.10 -2.21 0.87
CA THR A 38 -17.96 -1.48 1.45
C THR A 38 -18.40 -0.35 2.36
N SER A 39 -17.67 -0.12 3.45
CA SER A 39 -17.86 1.05 4.30
C SER A 39 -16.53 1.74 4.60
N VAL A 40 -16.42 3.02 4.26
CA VAL A 40 -15.24 3.82 4.59
C VAL A 40 -15.47 4.51 5.93
N ILE A 41 -14.53 4.36 6.87
CA ILE A 41 -14.52 5.07 8.14
C ILE A 41 -13.73 6.36 7.97
N THR A 42 -14.31 7.49 8.37
CA THR A 42 -13.64 8.80 8.28
C THR A 42 -14.12 9.75 9.39
N THR A 43 -13.67 10.99 9.35
CA THR A 43 -14.01 12.02 10.33
C THR A 43 -14.80 13.17 9.67
N PRO A 44 -15.53 14.01 10.41
CA PRO A 44 -16.37 15.06 9.85
C PRO A 44 -15.66 15.98 8.83
N ALA A 45 -14.43 16.42 9.12
CA ALA A 45 -13.70 17.33 8.23
C ALA A 45 -13.19 16.64 6.95
N ASN A 46 -13.04 15.31 6.98
CA ASN A 46 -12.56 14.52 5.84
C ASN A 46 -13.70 13.88 5.03
N ALA A 47 -14.92 13.80 5.57
CA ALA A 47 -16.09 13.24 4.90
C ALA A 47 -16.34 13.79 3.48
N PRO A 48 -16.21 15.11 3.21
CA PRO A 48 -16.44 15.64 1.86
C PRO A 48 -15.56 15.04 0.76
N LEU A 49 -14.38 14.50 1.10
CA LEU A 49 -13.50 13.81 0.15
C LEU A 49 -14.13 12.52 -0.38
N PHE A 50 -14.90 11.81 0.45
CA PHE A 50 -15.51 10.53 0.10
C PHE A 50 -16.94 10.69 -0.40
N SER A 51 -17.70 11.68 0.10
CA SER A 51 -19.14 11.81 -0.16
C SER A 51 -19.49 11.82 -1.64
N LYS A 52 -18.73 12.55 -2.48
CA LYS A 52 -19.00 12.60 -3.93
C LYS A 52 -18.81 11.25 -4.60
N THR A 53 -17.73 10.54 -4.28
CA THR A 53 -17.44 9.21 -4.84
C THR A 53 -18.49 8.20 -4.41
N ILE A 54 -18.85 8.20 -3.12
CA ILE A 54 -19.84 7.26 -2.56
C ILE A 54 -21.22 7.51 -3.16
N GLN A 55 -21.69 8.76 -3.20
CA GLN A 55 -23.00 9.10 -3.77
C GLN A 55 -23.11 8.60 -5.22
N ARG A 56 -22.07 8.87 -6.02
CA ARG A 56 -22.06 8.50 -7.44
C ARG A 56 -21.98 6.98 -7.65
N SER A 57 -21.23 6.28 -6.82
CA SER A 57 -21.23 4.80 -6.82
C SER A 57 -22.60 4.24 -6.47
N ASN A 58 -23.28 4.79 -5.45
CA ASN A 58 -24.62 4.37 -5.06
C ASN A 58 -25.66 4.65 -6.16
N ASP A 59 -25.55 5.78 -6.88
CA ASP A 59 -26.39 6.08 -8.05
C ASP A 59 -26.21 5.05 -9.18
N LEU A 60 -25.05 4.38 -9.24
CA LEU A 60 -24.75 3.28 -10.16
C LEU A 60 -25.10 1.89 -9.59
N GLY A 61 -25.70 1.82 -8.40
CA GLY A 61 -26.07 0.57 -7.73
C GLY A 61 -24.92 -0.17 -7.05
N ILE A 62 -23.78 0.49 -6.83
CA ILE A 62 -22.62 -0.05 -6.12
C ILE A 62 -22.73 0.28 -4.63
N ASP A 63 -22.86 -0.73 -3.76
CA ASP A 63 -23.10 -0.55 -2.31
C ASP A 63 -21.86 -0.03 -1.56
N MET A 64 -21.82 1.29 -1.36
CA MET A 64 -20.80 1.99 -0.60
C MET A 64 -21.43 2.85 0.51
N ASP A 65 -20.89 2.71 1.71
CA ASP A 65 -21.32 3.42 2.91
C ASP A 65 -20.18 4.28 3.47
N LEU A 66 -20.56 5.36 4.19
CA LEU A 66 -19.63 6.18 4.97
C LEU A 66 -19.97 6.06 6.47
N LYS A 67 -18.96 5.80 7.30
CA LYS A 67 -19.07 5.80 8.76
C LYS A 67 -18.24 6.94 9.31
N ILE A 68 -18.90 7.92 9.94
CA ILE A 68 -18.24 9.10 10.47
C ILE A 68 -18.01 8.92 11.97
N ILE A 69 -16.76 8.97 12.40
CA ILE A 69 -16.35 8.96 13.82
C ILE A 69 -15.83 10.33 14.23
N LYS A 70 -16.16 10.76 15.45
CA LYS A 70 -15.67 12.04 16.00
C LYS A 70 -14.15 11.96 16.15
N PHE A 71 -13.43 12.92 15.58
CA PHE A 71 -11.99 13.06 15.81
C PHE A 71 -11.73 13.80 17.13
N PRO A 72 -10.92 13.26 18.05
CA PRO A 72 -10.73 13.82 19.38
C PRO A 72 -9.65 14.92 19.38
N TYR A 73 -9.81 15.95 18.52
CA TYR A 73 -8.82 17.02 18.40
C TYR A 73 -8.65 17.80 19.71
N ALA A 74 -9.74 18.13 20.41
CA ALA A 74 -9.70 18.91 21.64
C ALA A 74 -9.03 18.12 22.78
N GLU A 75 -9.38 16.85 22.92
CA GLU A 75 -8.85 15.92 23.92
C GLU A 75 -7.36 15.63 23.72
N ALA A 76 -6.88 15.72 22.47
CA ALA A 76 -5.47 15.60 22.12
C ALA A 76 -4.68 16.93 22.19
N GLY A 77 -5.37 18.07 22.38
CA GLY A 77 -4.75 19.40 22.42
C GLY A 77 -4.41 19.97 21.03
N LEU A 78 -5.13 19.54 20.00
CA LEU A 78 -5.07 20.09 18.64
C LEU A 78 -6.07 21.24 18.47
N PRO A 79 -5.80 22.21 17.57
CA PRO A 79 -6.76 23.23 17.17
C PRO A 79 -8.06 22.63 16.62
N GLU A 80 -9.14 23.39 16.75
CA GLU A 80 -10.44 23.02 16.19
C GLU A 80 -10.35 22.75 14.69
N GLY A 81 -10.95 21.64 14.24
CA GLY A 81 -10.96 21.23 12.84
C GLY A 81 -9.64 20.65 12.30
N CYS A 82 -8.62 20.48 13.14
CA CYS A 82 -7.35 19.82 12.76
C CYS A 82 -7.51 18.30 12.75
N GLU A 83 -8.27 17.77 11.78
CA GLU A 83 -8.52 16.34 11.61
C GLU A 83 -7.76 15.71 10.43
N ASN A 84 -6.88 16.48 9.78
CA ASN A 84 -6.08 16.03 8.65
C ASN A 84 -4.63 16.47 8.80
N VAL A 85 -3.68 15.63 8.37
CA VAL A 85 -2.24 15.97 8.39
C VAL A 85 -1.94 17.23 7.58
N ASP A 86 -2.66 17.46 6.48
CA ASP A 86 -2.52 18.68 5.66
C ASP A 86 -2.89 19.97 6.43
N ALA A 87 -3.68 19.87 7.51
CA ALA A 87 -3.98 21.01 8.38
C ALA A 87 -2.84 21.31 9.38
N ILE A 88 -1.86 20.43 9.50
CA ILE A 88 -0.65 20.63 10.29
C ILE A 88 0.33 21.49 9.45
N THR A 89 0.00 22.77 9.28
CA THR A 89 0.86 23.75 8.58
C THR A 89 1.53 24.67 9.58
N ILE A 90 2.84 24.52 9.81
CA ILE A 90 3.59 25.46 10.66
C ILE A 90 4.95 25.75 10.03
N ALA A 91 5.31 27.03 9.99
CA ALA A 91 6.60 27.55 9.51
C ALA A 91 7.77 27.21 10.45
N ASP A 92 7.48 26.80 11.69
CA ASP A 92 8.46 26.41 12.70
C ASP A 92 8.56 24.87 12.84
N PRO A 93 9.75 24.28 12.71
CA PRO A 93 10.01 22.85 12.86
C PRO A 93 9.57 22.25 14.21
N THR A 94 9.77 22.99 15.30
CA THR A 94 9.51 22.50 16.67
C THR A 94 8.01 22.32 16.90
N THR A 95 7.23 23.33 16.51
CA THR A 95 5.78 23.34 16.66
C THR A 95 5.12 22.30 15.72
N SER A 96 5.68 22.07 14.53
CA SER A 96 5.20 21.02 13.61
C SER A 96 5.36 19.60 14.19
N MET A 97 6.48 19.34 14.87
CA MET A 97 6.71 18.06 15.54
C MET A 97 5.74 17.85 16.71
N GLU A 98 5.52 18.87 17.54
CA GLU A 98 4.57 18.80 18.65
C GLU A 98 3.14 18.51 18.15
N MET A 99 2.71 19.19 17.10
CA MET A 99 1.40 18.97 16.49
C MET A 99 1.27 17.57 15.88
N THR A 100 2.33 17.05 15.26
CA THR A 100 2.35 15.69 14.75
C THR A 100 2.18 14.66 15.88
N ILE A 101 2.86 14.85 17.01
CA ILE A 101 2.73 13.99 18.19
C ILE A 101 1.28 14.03 18.73
N LYS A 102 0.70 15.22 18.85
CA LYS A 102 -0.70 15.40 19.25
C LYS A 102 -1.67 14.74 18.28
N PHE A 103 -1.39 14.78 16.98
CA PHE A 103 -2.17 14.09 15.95
C PHE A 103 -2.13 12.58 16.11
N PHE A 104 -0.96 11.99 16.32
CA PHE A 104 -0.85 10.56 16.60
C PHE A 104 -1.56 10.17 17.91
N LYS A 105 -1.49 11.01 18.95
CA LYS A 105 -2.25 10.82 20.19
C LYS A 105 -3.76 10.81 19.93
N ALA A 106 -4.27 11.76 19.14
CA ALA A 106 -5.69 11.78 18.74
C ALA A 106 -6.09 10.51 17.99
N THR A 107 -5.23 10.01 17.11
CA THR A 107 -5.51 8.78 16.36
C THR A 107 -5.56 7.54 17.24
N ALA A 108 -4.74 7.45 18.29
CA ALA A 108 -4.80 6.36 19.26
C ALA A 108 -6.13 6.34 20.03
N MET A 109 -6.72 7.51 20.28
CA MET A 109 -8.05 7.63 20.92
C MET A 109 -9.21 7.15 20.02
N LEU A 110 -8.97 6.95 18.71
CA LEU A 110 -9.98 6.37 17.80
C LEU A 110 -10.18 4.86 18.00
N GLN A 111 -9.40 4.23 18.89
CA GLN A 111 -9.54 2.82 19.23
C GLN A 111 -10.93 2.46 19.75
N GLU A 112 -11.46 3.24 20.69
CA GLU A 112 -12.79 2.99 21.26
C GLU A 112 -13.93 3.21 20.25
N PRO A 113 -13.97 4.33 19.48
CA PRO A 113 -14.93 4.50 18.40
C PRO A 113 -14.89 3.38 17.36
N LEU A 114 -13.71 2.89 16.97
CA LEU A 114 -13.59 1.75 16.05
C LEU A 114 -14.17 0.47 16.68
N GLU A 115 -13.85 0.18 17.93
CA GLU A 115 -14.35 -1.00 18.65
C GLU A 115 -15.88 -1.01 18.75
N GLN A 116 -16.50 0.16 18.97
CA GLN A 116 -17.96 0.31 18.97
C GLN A 116 -18.56 0.01 17.58
N LEU A 117 -17.99 0.57 16.51
CA LEU A 117 -18.43 0.32 15.14
C LEU A 117 -18.33 -1.17 14.75
N LEU A 118 -17.21 -1.82 15.06
CA LEU A 118 -17.04 -3.25 14.74
C LEU A 118 -18.01 -4.13 15.52
N ARG A 119 -18.35 -3.77 16.76
CA ARG A 119 -19.36 -4.47 17.56
C ARG A 119 -20.77 -4.36 16.97
N GLU A 120 -21.12 -3.17 16.48
CA GLU A 120 -22.44 -2.87 15.93
C GLU A 120 -22.64 -3.51 14.55
N PHE A 121 -21.71 -3.27 13.62
CA PHE A 121 -21.87 -3.66 12.21
C PHE A 121 -21.30 -5.03 11.87
N LYS A 122 -20.32 -5.52 12.63
CA LYS A 122 -19.68 -6.84 12.45
C LYS A 122 -19.26 -7.13 11.00
N PRO A 123 -18.42 -6.28 10.38
CA PRO A 123 -17.94 -6.53 9.03
C PRO A 123 -17.10 -7.81 8.95
N ASP A 124 -17.01 -8.41 7.78
CA ASP A 124 -16.25 -9.64 7.54
C ASP A 124 -14.74 -9.41 7.46
N CYS A 125 -14.31 -8.17 7.18
CA CYS A 125 -12.91 -7.79 7.14
C CYS A 125 -12.73 -6.30 7.45
N LEU A 126 -11.60 -5.97 8.06
CA LEU A 126 -11.14 -4.60 8.25
C LEU A 126 -9.84 -4.36 7.49
N VAL A 127 -9.87 -3.49 6.49
CA VAL A 127 -8.66 -2.91 5.89
C VAL A 127 -8.31 -1.65 6.68
N ALA A 128 -7.24 -1.69 7.46
CA ALA A 128 -6.82 -0.58 8.30
C ALA A 128 -5.39 -0.13 8.01
N ASP A 129 -5.21 1.17 7.97
CA ASP A 129 -3.93 1.81 7.68
C ASP A 129 -2.79 1.34 8.61
N MET A 130 -1.56 1.32 8.10
CA MET A 130 -0.38 0.98 8.88
C MET A 130 -0.24 1.84 10.15
N PHE A 131 -0.72 3.09 10.13
CA PHE A 131 -0.69 4.00 11.28
C PHE A 131 -1.61 3.59 12.45
N PHE A 132 -2.43 2.54 12.30
CA PHE A 132 -3.28 1.99 13.36
C PHE A 132 -2.83 0.57 13.75
N PRO A 133 -1.68 0.38 14.41
CA PRO A 133 -1.23 -0.95 14.82
C PRO A 133 -2.24 -1.65 15.75
N TRP A 134 -2.86 -0.88 16.65
CA TRP A 134 -3.88 -1.34 17.59
C TRP A 134 -5.16 -1.89 16.92
N ALA A 135 -5.41 -1.56 15.64
CA ALA A 135 -6.59 -2.05 14.93
C ALA A 135 -6.57 -3.57 14.72
N THR A 136 -5.38 -4.21 14.73
CA THR A 136 -5.27 -5.68 14.67
C THR A 136 -5.91 -6.31 15.90
N ASP A 137 -5.54 -5.83 17.10
CA ASP A 137 -6.04 -6.38 18.36
C ASP A 137 -7.53 -6.07 18.54
N VAL A 138 -7.99 -4.89 18.12
CA VAL A 138 -9.42 -4.51 18.16
C VAL A 138 -10.25 -5.42 17.25
N ALA A 139 -9.83 -5.66 16.02
CA ALA A 139 -10.55 -6.55 15.09
C ALA A 139 -10.57 -8.00 15.59
N ALA A 140 -9.45 -8.47 16.17
CA ALA A 140 -9.32 -9.81 16.73
C ALA A 140 -10.32 -10.11 17.85
N LYS A 141 -10.70 -9.12 18.68
CA LYS A 141 -11.75 -9.27 19.72
C LYS A 141 -13.09 -9.74 19.17
N PHE A 142 -13.37 -9.49 17.89
CA PHE A 142 -14.60 -9.85 17.22
C PHE A 142 -14.40 -10.95 16.16
N GLY A 143 -13.21 -11.55 16.09
CA GLY A 143 -12.87 -12.56 15.09
C GLY A 143 -12.69 -12.01 13.67
N ILE A 144 -12.63 -10.69 13.51
CA ILE A 144 -12.57 -10.02 12.20
C ILE A 144 -11.12 -10.03 11.71
N PRO A 145 -10.81 -10.59 10.51
CA PRO A 145 -9.50 -10.45 9.90
C PRO A 145 -9.18 -8.98 9.60
N ARG A 146 -7.96 -8.58 9.95
CA ARG A 146 -7.43 -7.26 9.58
C ARG A 146 -6.40 -7.38 8.47
N LEU A 147 -6.59 -6.62 7.40
CA LEU A 147 -5.58 -6.37 6.37
C LEU A 147 -4.89 -5.04 6.64
N VAL A 148 -3.57 -4.98 6.43
CA VAL A 148 -2.79 -3.74 6.52
C VAL A 148 -2.70 -3.08 5.15
N PHE A 149 -2.89 -1.77 5.09
CA PHE A 149 -2.59 -0.95 3.92
C PHE A 149 -1.53 0.10 4.28
N HIS A 150 -0.36 0.04 3.61
CA HIS A 150 0.73 1.00 3.81
C HIS A 150 0.67 2.18 2.84
N GLY A 151 0.15 1.97 1.64
CA GLY A 151 0.35 2.88 0.52
C GLY A 151 1.75 2.83 -0.09
N PHE A 152 2.56 1.81 0.23
CA PHE A 152 3.90 1.59 -0.33
C PHE A 152 3.90 0.53 -1.45
N ASN A 153 5.05 0.36 -2.10
CA ASN A 153 5.34 -0.73 -3.05
C ASN A 153 6.11 -1.89 -2.39
N PHE A 154 6.26 -3.02 -3.08
CA PHE A 154 6.99 -4.17 -2.53
C PHE A 154 8.47 -3.86 -2.32
N PHE A 155 9.12 -3.12 -3.22
CA PHE A 155 10.52 -2.75 -3.11
C PHE A 155 10.81 -2.04 -1.77
N SER A 156 10.01 -1.04 -1.42
CA SER A 156 10.10 -0.25 -0.19
C SER A 156 9.74 -1.06 1.04
N LEU A 157 8.75 -1.96 0.96
CA LEU A 157 8.42 -2.89 2.04
C LEU A 157 9.60 -3.85 2.31
N CYS A 158 10.18 -4.45 1.27
CA CYS A 158 11.31 -5.36 1.38
C CYS A 158 12.56 -4.63 1.88
N THR A 159 12.87 -3.45 1.32
CA THR A 159 14.01 -2.64 1.71
C THR A 159 13.93 -2.24 3.19
N SER A 160 12.77 -1.76 3.63
CA SER A 160 12.53 -1.40 5.04
C SER A 160 12.68 -2.61 5.97
N ALA A 161 12.19 -3.79 5.56
CA ALA A 161 12.34 -5.02 6.33
C ALA A 161 13.81 -5.45 6.46
N CYS A 162 14.57 -5.44 5.36
CA CYS A 162 15.98 -5.85 5.35
C CYS A 162 16.85 -4.88 6.16
N ILE A 163 16.64 -3.55 6.02
CA ILE A 163 17.38 -2.56 6.82
C ILE A 163 17.10 -2.76 8.31
N ALA A 164 15.86 -3.08 8.69
CA ALA A 164 15.50 -3.31 10.08
C ALA A 164 16.03 -4.63 10.64
N MET A 165 16.15 -5.67 9.82
CA MET A 165 16.61 -6.99 10.23
C MET A 165 18.14 -7.03 10.39
N TYR A 166 18.87 -6.42 9.46
CA TYR A 166 20.33 -6.53 9.38
C TYR A 166 21.09 -5.31 9.86
N GLU A 167 20.40 -4.18 10.04
CA GLU A 167 20.94 -2.90 10.51
C GLU A 167 22.28 -2.49 9.83
N PRO A 168 22.42 -2.59 8.49
CA PRO A 168 23.70 -2.33 7.80
C PRO A 168 24.21 -0.90 8.01
N HIS A 169 23.27 0.02 8.20
CA HIS A 169 23.52 1.42 8.49
C HIS A 169 24.24 1.67 9.83
N LYS A 170 24.28 0.70 10.75
CA LYS A 170 25.08 0.81 11.99
C LYS A 170 26.54 0.43 11.80
N GLN A 171 26.87 -0.23 10.69
CA GLN A 171 28.22 -0.75 10.41
C GLN A 171 29.09 0.25 9.63
N VAL A 172 28.51 1.36 9.17
CA VAL A 172 29.24 2.43 8.44
C VAL A 172 29.85 3.46 9.38
N SER A 173 30.99 4.01 8.97
CA SER A 173 31.82 4.97 9.72
C SER A 173 31.36 6.43 9.58
N SER A 174 30.54 6.75 8.58
CA SER A 174 29.98 8.10 8.39
C SER A 174 28.58 8.07 7.79
N ASP A 175 27.82 9.17 7.94
CA ASP A 175 26.43 9.21 7.48
C ASP A 175 26.27 9.23 5.95
N SER A 176 27.34 9.60 5.23
CA SER A 176 27.40 9.62 3.76
C SER A 176 28.05 8.38 3.16
N GLU A 177 28.58 7.46 3.98
CA GLU A 177 29.14 6.21 3.48
C GLU A 177 28.03 5.29 2.95
N LEU A 178 28.28 4.69 1.79
CA LEU A 178 27.35 3.78 1.14
C LEU A 178 27.42 2.40 1.80
N PHE A 179 26.27 1.83 2.09
CA PHE A 179 26.13 0.41 2.43
C PHE A 179 25.19 -0.27 1.41
N VAL A 180 25.42 -1.55 1.17
CA VAL A 180 24.50 -2.41 0.42
C VAL A 180 23.41 -2.90 1.38
N VAL A 181 22.15 -2.92 0.93
CA VAL A 181 21.04 -3.51 1.69
C VAL A 181 21.17 -5.03 1.62
N PRO A 182 21.46 -5.74 2.74
CA PRO A 182 21.70 -7.18 2.71
C PRO A 182 20.45 -7.96 2.28
N ASP A 183 20.67 -9.05 1.55
CA ASP A 183 19.67 -10.00 1.05
C ASP A 183 18.56 -9.42 0.14
N LEU A 184 18.56 -8.11 -0.12
CA LEU A 184 17.64 -7.49 -1.06
C LEU A 184 18.11 -7.74 -2.51
N PRO A 185 17.22 -8.16 -3.44
CA PRO A 185 17.58 -8.31 -4.84
C PRO A 185 18.11 -7.00 -5.47
N GLY A 186 19.27 -7.06 -6.13
CA GLY A 186 19.77 -6.00 -7.02
C GLY A 186 20.90 -5.09 -6.51
N ASP A 187 21.68 -5.50 -5.49
CA ASP A 187 22.83 -4.75 -4.93
C ASP A 187 22.52 -3.27 -4.63
N ILE A 188 21.34 -3.01 -4.06
CA ILE A 188 20.85 -1.66 -3.78
C ILE A 188 21.71 -1.00 -2.70
N LYS A 189 22.21 0.21 -2.99
CA LYS A 189 23.05 0.99 -2.09
C LYS A 189 22.35 2.23 -1.56
N LEU A 190 22.48 2.46 -0.26
CA LEU A 190 21.94 3.63 0.45
C LEU A 190 23.00 4.22 1.37
N THR A 191 22.79 5.46 1.81
CA THR A 191 23.56 6.09 2.89
C THR A 191 22.71 6.23 4.14
N ARG A 192 23.35 6.49 5.30
CA ARG A 192 22.58 6.74 6.54
C ARG A 192 21.74 8.01 6.42
N ASN A 193 22.20 9.02 5.68
CA ASN A 193 21.48 10.26 5.43
C ASN A 193 20.13 10.07 4.71
N GLN A 194 19.99 9.00 3.91
CA GLN A 194 18.76 8.67 3.17
C GLN A 194 17.73 7.90 4.01
N LEU A 195 18.08 7.48 5.23
CA LEU A 195 17.16 6.79 6.14
C LEU A 195 16.35 7.78 6.97
N ALA A 196 15.21 7.32 7.48
CA ALA A 196 14.42 8.11 8.41
C ALA A 196 15.09 8.21 9.78
N ASP A 197 14.93 9.34 10.49
CA ASP A 197 15.64 9.60 11.75
C ASP A 197 15.37 8.55 12.84
N PHE A 198 14.15 8.02 12.89
CA PHE A 198 13.77 6.96 13.82
C PHE A 198 14.46 5.62 13.55
N MET A 199 15.09 5.45 12.39
CA MET A 199 15.90 4.28 12.05
C MET A 199 17.39 4.50 12.39
N LYS A 200 17.82 5.76 12.58
CA LYS A 200 19.23 6.10 12.86
C LYS A 200 19.56 6.08 14.34
N SER A 201 18.58 6.33 15.20
CA SER A 201 18.75 6.50 16.64
C SER A 201 18.47 5.21 17.40
N ASP A 202 19.36 4.85 18.32
CA ASP A 202 19.12 3.79 19.32
C ASP A 202 18.22 4.27 20.48
N GLY A 203 17.87 5.56 20.50
CA GLY A 203 17.02 6.16 21.53
C GLY A 203 15.53 5.81 21.35
N GLU A 204 14.91 5.29 22.40
CA GLU A 204 13.48 4.94 22.39
C GLU A 204 12.60 6.18 22.62
N THR A 205 11.99 6.68 21.54
CA THR A 205 10.95 7.72 21.55
C THR A 205 9.56 7.11 21.35
N ASP A 206 8.49 7.82 21.72
CA ASP A 206 7.10 7.40 21.44
C ASP A 206 6.86 7.12 19.95
N PHE A 207 7.53 7.89 19.08
CA PHE A 207 7.49 7.67 17.63
C PHE A 207 8.16 6.35 17.24
N THR A 208 9.36 6.05 17.75
CA THR A 208 10.05 4.76 17.47
C THR A 208 9.26 3.56 18.00
N LYS A 209 8.60 3.68 19.17
CA LYS A 209 7.70 2.65 19.71
C LYS A 209 6.52 2.41 18.78
N THR A 210 5.91 3.49 18.31
CA THR A 210 4.80 3.44 17.34
C THR A 210 5.24 2.70 16.07
N MET A 211 6.40 3.02 15.50
CA MET A 211 6.94 2.32 14.32
C MET A 211 7.22 0.83 14.57
N LYS A 212 7.69 0.47 15.77
CA LYS A 212 7.88 -0.94 16.16
C LYS A 212 6.54 -1.67 16.25
N HIS A 213 5.54 -1.07 16.89
CA HIS A 213 4.19 -1.63 16.98
C HIS A 213 3.55 -1.84 15.60
N MET A 214 3.83 -0.98 14.61
CA MET A 214 3.36 -1.18 13.23
C MET A 214 3.88 -2.49 12.64
N LYS A 215 5.18 -2.74 12.77
CA LYS A 215 5.82 -3.97 12.24
C LYS A 215 5.28 -5.22 12.93
N GLU A 216 5.09 -5.16 14.25
CA GLU A 216 4.50 -6.25 15.03
C GLU A 216 3.03 -6.49 14.65
N ALA A 217 2.26 -5.42 14.47
CA ALA A 217 0.85 -5.50 14.06
C ALA A 217 0.69 -6.08 12.65
N GLU A 218 1.63 -5.81 11.73
CA GLU A 218 1.67 -6.43 10.40
C GLU A 218 1.87 -7.94 10.49
N LEU A 219 2.79 -8.41 11.35
CA LEU A 219 3.02 -9.86 11.56
C LEU A 219 1.80 -10.58 12.15
N LYS A 220 1.01 -9.90 12.99
CA LYS A 220 -0.22 -10.44 13.59
C LYS A 220 -1.46 -10.29 12.69
N SER A 221 -1.38 -9.46 11.66
CA SER A 221 -2.48 -9.21 10.74
C SER A 221 -2.75 -10.41 9.83
N PHE A 222 -3.90 -10.43 9.17
CA PHE A 222 -4.23 -11.47 8.20
C PHE A 222 -3.31 -11.41 6.97
N GLY A 223 -2.87 -10.20 6.60
CA GLY A 223 -1.93 -9.95 5.52
C GLY A 223 -1.97 -8.50 5.07
N VAL A 224 -1.33 -8.22 3.95
CA VAL A 224 -1.10 -6.86 3.43
C VAL A 224 -1.71 -6.70 2.05
N VAL A 225 -2.46 -5.62 1.85
CA VAL A 225 -2.88 -5.20 0.50
C VAL A 225 -1.91 -4.14 -0.01
N VAL A 226 -1.38 -4.35 -1.21
CA VAL A 226 -0.31 -3.53 -1.81
C VAL A 226 -0.85 -2.86 -3.06
N ASN A 227 -0.77 -1.52 -3.10
CA ASN A 227 -1.13 -0.74 -4.29
C ASN A 227 0.02 -0.79 -5.30
N SER A 228 0.27 -1.95 -5.88
CA SER A 228 1.24 -2.20 -6.94
C SER A 228 0.71 -3.30 -7.85
N PHE A 229 1.44 -3.65 -8.91
CA PHE A 229 1.14 -4.78 -9.79
C PHE A 229 2.37 -5.67 -9.95
N TYR A 230 2.16 -6.97 -10.16
CA TYR A 230 3.24 -7.97 -10.11
C TYR A 230 4.36 -7.65 -11.10
N GLU A 231 4.01 -7.29 -12.33
CA GLU A 231 4.97 -7.09 -13.40
C GLU A 231 5.84 -5.83 -13.22
N LEU A 232 5.47 -4.91 -12.31
CA LEU A 232 6.29 -3.74 -12.00
C LEU A 232 7.56 -4.12 -11.23
N GLU A 233 7.42 -5.06 -10.29
CA GLU A 233 8.45 -5.38 -9.30
C GLU A 233 8.42 -6.86 -8.88
N PRO A 234 8.45 -7.82 -9.84
CA PRO A 234 8.16 -9.23 -9.58
C PRO A 234 9.14 -9.85 -8.57
N ALA A 235 10.42 -9.51 -8.68
CA ALA A 235 11.46 -9.99 -7.75
C ALA A 235 11.16 -9.60 -6.29
N TYR A 236 10.59 -8.42 -6.07
CA TYR A 236 10.29 -7.90 -4.73
C TYR A 236 8.93 -8.42 -4.22
N ALA A 237 7.94 -8.59 -5.10
CA ALA A 237 6.69 -9.26 -4.77
C ALA A 237 6.93 -10.70 -4.30
N ASP A 238 7.76 -11.45 -5.02
CA ASP A 238 8.13 -12.82 -4.67
C ASP A 238 9.01 -12.88 -3.43
N TYR A 239 9.95 -11.95 -3.27
CA TYR A 239 10.78 -11.85 -2.06
C TYR A 239 9.92 -11.60 -0.82
N TYR A 240 8.97 -10.66 -0.89
CA TYR A 240 8.09 -10.33 0.22
C TYR A 240 7.25 -11.54 0.66
N ARG A 241 6.72 -12.30 -0.30
CA ARG A 241 5.88 -13.48 -0.01
C ARG A 241 6.69 -14.69 0.44
N ASN A 242 7.73 -15.03 -0.31
CA ASN A 242 8.41 -16.32 -0.18
C ASN A 242 9.60 -16.27 0.77
N VAL A 243 10.34 -15.16 0.82
CA VAL A 243 11.53 -15.02 1.66
C VAL A 243 11.19 -14.39 3.00
N LEU A 244 10.42 -13.30 3.00
CA LEU A 244 9.96 -12.68 4.26
C LEU A 244 8.73 -13.39 4.86
N GLY A 245 8.13 -14.35 4.15
CA GLY A 245 7.00 -15.15 4.63
C GLY A 245 5.72 -14.35 4.85
N LYS A 246 5.55 -13.22 4.13
CA LYS A 246 4.41 -12.32 4.35
C LYS A 246 3.27 -12.63 3.40
N ARG A 247 2.05 -12.66 3.95
CA ARG A 247 0.84 -12.77 3.16
C ARG A 247 0.50 -11.41 2.55
N ALA A 248 0.44 -11.34 1.22
CA ALA A 248 0.15 -10.08 0.54
C ALA A 248 -0.56 -10.27 -0.79
N TRP A 249 -1.37 -9.29 -1.18
CA TRP A 249 -2.05 -9.20 -2.47
C TRP A 249 -1.73 -7.89 -3.14
N HIS A 250 -1.38 -7.93 -4.42
CA HIS A 250 -1.16 -6.74 -5.22
C HIS A 250 -2.45 -6.43 -5.98
N ILE A 251 -3.01 -5.26 -5.76
CA ILE A 251 -4.34 -4.90 -6.30
C ILE A 251 -4.34 -3.55 -7.03
N GLY A 252 -3.15 -2.99 -7.26
CA GLY A 252 -2.97 -1.71 -7.93
C GLY A 252 -2.65 -1.86 -9.42
N PRO A 253 -2.54 -0.75 -10.16
CA PRO A 253 -2.68 0.62 -9.68
C PRO A 253 -4.13 1.04 -9.40
N LEU A 254 -4.42 1.39 -8.15
CA LEU A 254 -5.75 1.80 -7.71
C LEU A 254 -6.23 3.11 -8.39
N SER A 255 -5.29 3.95 -8.83
CA SER A 255 -5.57 5.16 -9.59
C SER A 255 -6.28 4.91 -10.93
N LEU A 256 -6.17 3.70 -11.49
CA LEU A 256 -6.82 3.31 -12.75
C LEU A 256 -8.29 2.87 -12.57
N CYS A 257 -8.75 2.65 -11.33
CA CYS A 257 -10.11 2.19 -11.04
C CYS A 257 -11.21 3.24 -11.29
N ASN A 258 -10.85 4.50 -11.53
CA ASN A 258 -11.81 5.60 -11.70
C ASN A 258 -11.89 6.08 -13.15
N GLU A 259 -13.09 6.01 -13.73
CA GLU A 259 -13.40 6.64 -15.02
C GLU A 259 -13.46 8.18 -14.90
N ASP A 260 -13.92 8.70 -13.76
CA ASP A 260 -14.06 10.14 -13.48
C ASP A 260 -12.80 10.77 -12.84
N LYS A 261 -11.70 10.78 -13.59
CA LYS A 261 -10.37 11.21 -13.13
C LYS A 261 -10.31 12.68 -12.66
N ALA A 262 -11.20 13.53 -13.17
CA ALA A 262 -11.31 14.94 -12.79
C ALA A 262 -11.61 15.16 -11.30
N PHE A 263 -12.35 14.25 -10.67
CA PHE A 263 -12.80 14.38 -9.28
C PHE A 263 -11.93 13.62 -8.28
N ARG A 264 -10.81 13.05 -8.74
CA ARG A 264 -9.90 12.30 -7.86
C ARG A 264 -9.09 13.25 -6.98
N GLY A 265 -9.37 13.21 -5.68
CA GLY A 265 -8.72 14.06 -4.67
C GLY A 265 -9.55 15.30 -4.31
N LYS A 266 -8.88 16.43 -4.07
CA LYS A 266 -9.57 17.69 -3.73
C LYS A 266 -10.17 18.36 -4.97
N GLN A 267 -11.06 19.33 -4.73
CA GLN A 267 -11.58 20.18 -5.79
C GLN A 267 -10.45 21.01 -6.41
N THR A 268 -10.42 21.05 -7.75
CA THR A 268 -9.42 21.75 -8.56
C THR A 268 -9.42 23.25 -8.28
N SER A 269 -8.23 23.85 -8.21
CA SER A 269 -8.02 25.28 -7.96
C SER A 269 -7.87 26.10 -9.24
N ILE A 270 -8.02 25.47 -10.40
CA ILE A 270 -7.99 26.07 -11.73
C ILE A 270 -9.17 25.52 -12.54
N ASP A 271 -9.68 26.30 -13.50
CA ASP A 271 -10.60 25.76 -14.50
C ASP A 271 -9.87 24.67 -15.30
N GLU A 272 -10.34 23.43 -15.15
CA GLU A 272 -9.83 22.26 -15.85
C GLU A 272 -9.73 22.52 -17.37
N ASN A 273 -10.68 23.27 -17.91
CA ASN A 273 -10.69 23.62 -19.33
C ASN A 273 -9.54 24.55 -19.72
N GLU A 274 -9.09 25.45 -18.85
CA GLU A 274 -7.98 26.36 -19.16
C GLU A 274 -6.64 25.62 -19.15
N CYS A 275 -6.42 24.76 -18.16
CA CYS A 275 -5.22 23.93 -18.10
C CYS A 275 -5.11 22.99 -19.33
N LEU A 276 -6.21 22.32 -19.68
CA LEU A 276 -6.27 21.45 -20.85
C LEU A 276 -6.11 22.24 -22.16
N LYS A 277 -6.73 23.42 -22.30
CA LYS A 277 -6.52 24.29 -23.48
C LYS A 277 -5.05 24.67 -23.65
N TRP A 278 -4.36 25.00 -22.57
CA TRP A 278 -2.95 25.31 -22.61
C TRP A 278 -2.11 24.10 -23.06
N LEU A 279 -2.39 22.91 -22.51
CA LEU A 279 -1.72 21.66 -22.89
C LEU A 279 -1.96 21.29 -24.36
N ASN A 280 -3.18 21.45 -24.86
CA ASN A 280 -3.55 21.21 -26.26
C ASN A 280 -2.78 22.11 -27.25
N SER A 281 -2.24 23.25 -26.79
CA SER A 281 -1.42 24.13 -27.62
C SER A 281 0.04 23.66 -27.78
N LYS A 282 0.45 22.62 -27.04
CA LYS A 282 1.84 22.15 -26.97
C LYS A 282 2.07 20.92 -27.82
N LYS A 283 3.33 20.71 -28.22
CA LYS A 283 3.73 19.49 -28.94
C LYS A 283 3.70 18.27 -28.00
N PRO A 284 3.49 17.06 -28.53
CA PRO A 284 3.61 15.84 -27.74
C PRO A 284 4.96 15.72 -27.03
N ASN A 285 4.95 15.24 -25.78
CA ASN A 285 6.13 15.05 -24.92
C ASN A 285 7.01 16.31 -24.77
N SER A 286 6.43 17.52 -24.78
CA SER A 286 7.18 18.79 -24.72
C SER A 286 6.97 19.58 -23.42
N VAL A 287 6.13 19.09 -22.52
CA VAL A 287 5.79 19.72 -21.23
C VAL A 287 6.30 18.85 -20.08
N VAL A 288 6.90 19.50 -19.09
CA VAL A 288 7.26 18.89 -17.81
C VAL A 288 6.19 19.25 -16.79
N TYR A 289 5.60 18.26 -16.15
CA TYR A 289 4.72 18.49 -15.00
C TYR A 289 5.54 18.47 -13.71
N ILE A 290 5.30 19.41 -12.80
CA ILE A 290 5.99 19.50 -11.51
C ILE A 290 4.95 19.56 -10.40
N CYS A 291 4.94 18.53 -9.55
CA CYS A 291 4.07 18.47 -8.39
C CYS A 291 4.69 17.61 -7.28
N PHE A 292 4.74 18.18 -6.07
CA PHE A 292 5.32 17.54 -4.88
C PHE A 292 4.26 17.08 -3.88
N GLY A 293 2.98 17.06 -4.28
CA GLY A 293 1.86 16.68 -3.43
C GLY A 293 1.52 17.71 -2.35
N SER A 294 0.64 17.35 -1.42
CA SER A 294 0.14 18.27 -0.38
C SER A 294 1.03 18.34 0.87
N VAL A 295 1.93 17.38 1.06
CA VAL A 295 2.69 17.23 2.33
C VAL A 295 4.09 17.83 2.23
N ALA A 296 4.75 17.76 1.07
CA ALA A 296 6.07 18.37 0.89
C ALA A 296 5.98 19.90 1.02
N ASN A 297 6.88 20.49 1.80
CA ASN A 297 6.94 21.92 2.02
C ASN A 297 8.33 22.45 1.66
N PHE A 298 8.41 23.26 0.62
CA PHE A 298 9.67 23.90 0.21
C PHE A 298 9.67 25.36 0.69
N ASN A 299 10.81 25.80 1.22
CA ASN A 299 10.97 27.21 1.60
C ASN A 299 11.13 28.11 0.36
N SER A 300 11.03 29.43 0.57
CA SER A 300 11.12 30.42 -0.51
C SER A 300 12.42 30.31 -1.32
N ASP A 301 13.55 30.05 -0.66
CA ASP A 301 14.85 29.89 -1.33
C ASP A 301 14.86 28.70 -2.30
N GLN A 302 14.27 27.57 -1.89
CA GLN A 302 14.20 26.39 -2.74
C GLN A 302 13.22 26.56 -3.89
N LEU A 303 12.09 27.26 -3.68
CA LEU A 303 11.14 27.60 -4.73
C LEU A 303 11.78 28.57 -5.75
N MET A 304 12.62 29.50 -5.29
CA MET A 304 13.38 30.41 -6.15
C MET A 304 14.37 29.64 -7.04
N GLU A 305 15.18 28.73 -6.47
CA GLU A 305 16.08 27.88 -7.25
C GLU A 305 15.32 27.01 -8.26
N LEU A 306 14.15 26.49 -7.88
CA LEU A 306 13.29 25.73 -8.78
C LEU A 306 12.78 26.58 -9.94
N ALA A 307 12.27 27.80 -9.67
CA ALA A 307 11.84 28.72 -10.71
C ALA A 307 12.99 29.03 -11.70
N MET A 308 14.17 29.37 -11.18
CA MET A 308 15.33 29.70 -12.00
C MET A 308 15.86 28.50 -12.80
N GLY A 309 15.85 27.29 -12.22
CA GLY A 309 16.23 26.06 -12.91
C GLY A 309 15.24 25.68 -14.01
N LEU A 310 13.93 25.85 -13.78
CA LEU A 310 12.89 25.63 -14.78
C LEU A 310 13.03 26.61 -15.96
N GLU A 311 13.24 27.89 -15.67
CA GLU A 311 13.46 28.92 -16.70
C GLU A 311 14.72 28.63 -17.53
N ALA A 312 15.84 28.29 -16.88
CA ALA A 312 17.09 27.93 -17.54
C ALA A 312 16.99 26.63 -18.38
N SER A 313 16.10 25.71 -18.01
CA SER A 313 15.88 24.47 -18.74
C SER A 313 15.37 24.69 -20.17
N GLY A 314 14.67 25.82 -20.39
CA GLY A 314 14.01 26.16 -21.64
C GLY A 314 12.82 25.26 -22.02
N GLN A 315 12.45 24.31 -21.17
CA GLN A 315 11.33 23.40 -21.40
C GLN A 315 9.99 24.07 -21.11
N ASN A 316 8.91 23.60 -21.74
CA ASN A 316 7.57 24.01 -21.30
C ASN A 316 7.26 23.30 -19.98
N PHE A 317 6.55 23.96 -19.08
CA PHE A 317 6.24 23.34 -17.78
C PHE A 317 4.88 23.73 -17.21
N ILE A 318 4.33 22.84 -16.40
CA ILE A 318 3.23 23.14 -15.47
C ILE A 318 3.77 22.91 -14.07
N TRP A 319 3.73 23.94 -13.23
CA TRP A 319 4.23 23.86 -11.86
C TRP A 319 3.10 24.09 -10.87
N VAL A 320 2.80 23.07 -10.07
CA VAL A 320 1.82 23.14 -9.00
C VAL A 320 2.50 23.56 -7.70
N VAL A 321 2.05 24.68 -7.14
CA VAL A 321 2.55 25.26 -5.89
C VAL A 321 1.44 25.21 -4.85
N ARG A 322 1.79 24.86 -3.61
CA ARG A 322 0.83 24.84 -2.50
C ARG A 322 0.38 26.28 -2.17
N LYS A 323 -0.94 26.48 -2.02
CA LYS A 323 -1.50 27.73 -1.47
C LYS A 323 -1.55 27.61 0.05
N ASN A 324 -0.78 28.40 0.82
CA ASN A 324 -1.02 28.48 2.26
C ASN A 324 -2.14 29.49 2.54
N LYS A 325 -3.00 29.19 3.53
CA LYS A 325 -4.09 30.09 3.94
C LYS A 325 -3.62 31.44 4.51
N LYS A 326 -2.34 31.56 4.89
CA LYS A 326 -1.73 32.82 5.33
C LYS A 326 -1.13 33.65 4.18
N ASP A 327 -1.09 33.10 2.97
CA ASP A 327 -0.43 33.72 1.82
C ASP A 327 -1.40 34.57 0.97
N GLU A 328 -2.64 34.80 1.40
CA GLU A 328 -3.54 35.71 0.68
C GLU A 328 -3.04 37.17 0.71
N ASP A 329 -2.17 37.50 1.67
CA ASP A 329 -1.48 38.80 1.80
C ASP A 329 0.05 38.69 1.70
N ALA A 330 0.61 37.51 1.39
CA ALA A 330 2.06 37.32 1.33
C ALA A 330 2.61 37.73 -0.04
N ASN A 331 3.66 38.55 -0.01
CA ASN A 331 4.42 38.91 -1.18
C ASN A 331 5.05 37.63 -1.78
N GLU A 332 4.93 37.42 -3.10
CA GLU A 332 5.48 36.25 -3.79
C GLU A 332 7.00 36.34 -3.98
N ASP A 333 7.72 36.66 -2.91
CA ASP A 333 9.18 36.87 -2.87
C ASP A 333 9.97 35.57 -3.17
N TRP A 334 9.27 34.44 -3.31
CA TRP A 334 9.81 33.15 -3.74
C TRP A 334 9.93 33.01 -5.27
N LEU A 335 9.36 33.94 -6.05
CA LEU A 335 9.54 34.01 -7.51
C LEU A 335 10.57 35.07 -7.90
N PRO A 336 11.39 34.82 -8.93
CA PRO A 336 12.22 35.86 -9.52
C PRO A 336 11.37 37.04 -10.00
N GLU A 337 11.86 38.27 -9.83
CA GLU A 337 11.14 39.46 -10.31
C GLU A 337 10.80 39.33 -11.80
N GLY A 338 9.52 39.48 -12.16
CA GLY A 338 9.05 39.37 -13.54
C GLY A 338 8.99 37.95 -14.12
N PHE A 339 9.12 36.90 -13.30
CA PHE A 339 9.12 35.50 -13.73
C PHE A 339 7.90 35.13 -14.57
N GLU A 340 6.68 35.37 -14.08
CA GLU A 340 5.44 35.00 -14.79
C GLU A 340 5.34 35.64 -16.18
N LYS A 341 5.85 36.87 -16.35
CA LYS A 341 5.91 37.54 -17.66
C LYS A 341 6.91 36.86 -18.60
N ARG A 342 8.06 36.42 -18.09
CA ARG A 342 9.10 35.77 -18.91
C ARG A 342 8.72 34.35 -19.33
N ILE A 343 7.94 33.66 -18.51
CA ILE A 343 7.44 32.31 -18.81
C ILE A 343 6.13 32.31 -19.58
N GLU A 344 5.57 33.47 -19.94
CA GLU A 344 4.33 33.56 -20.70
C GLU A 344 4.41 32.72 -21.98
N GLY A 345 3.43 31.85 -22.18
CA GLY A 345 3.39 30.89 -23.29
C GLY A 345 4.28 29.65 -23.14
N LYS A 346 5.20 29.58 -22.17
CA LYS A 346 6.05 28.41 -21.89
C LYS A 346 5.76 27.71 -20.57
N GLY A 347 5.42 28.46 -19.53
CA GLY A 347 5.10 27.94 -18.20
C GLY A 347 3.66 28.24 -17.79
N LEU A 348 3.11 27.41 -16.91
CA LEU A 348 1.85 27.63 -16.22
C LEU A 348 2.03 27.29 -14.73
N ILE A 349 1.71 28.23 -13.84
CA ILE A 349 1.74 28.01 -12.38
C ILE A 349 0.31 27.78 -11.88
N ILE A 350 0.10 26.67 -11.18
CA ILE A 350 -1.19 26.33 -10.55
C ILE A 350 -1.02 26.45 -9.03
N ARG A 351 -1.72 27.40 -8.41
CA ARG A 351 -1.71 27.59 -6.95
C ARG A 351 -2.84 26.79 -6.32
N GLY A 352 -2.52 25.74 -5.55
CA GLY A 352 -3.49 24.88 -4.89
C GLY A 352 -3.51 23.44 -5.46
N TRP A 353 -4.70 22.94 -5.78
CA TRP A 353 -4.90 21.57 -6.26
C TRP A 353 -5.04 21.53 -7.79
N ALA A 354 -4.28 20.66 -8.44
CA ALA A 354 -4.36 20.43 -9.88
C ALA A 354 -5.03 19.07 -10.18
N PRO A 355 -5.72 18.92 -11.33
CA PRO A 355 -6.22 17.63 -11.79
C PRO A 355 -5.05 16.76 -12.30
N GLN A 356 -4.21 16.31 -11.37
CA GLN A 356 -2.91 15.68 -11.65
C GLN A 356 -2.99 14.55 -12.66
N VAL A 357 -3.97 13.64 -12.50
CA VAL A 357 -4.15 12.49 -13.40
C VAL A 357 -4.47 12.97 -14.83
N LEU A 358 -5.34 13.98 -15.00
CA LEU A 358 -5.67 14.53 -16.31
C LEU A 358 -4.47 15.22 -16.98
N ILE A 359 -3.67 15.94 -16.20
CA ILE A 359 -2.46 16.59 -16.72
C ILE A 359 -1.46 15.53 -17.17
N LEU A 360 -1.19 14.54 -16.32
CA LEU A 360 -0.24 13.46 -16.58
C LEU A 360 -0.63 12.63 -17.82
N GLU A 361 -1.92 12.36 -18.04
CA GLU A 361 -2.41 11.63 -19.23
C GLU A 361 -2.28 12.39 -20.55
N HIS A 362 -2.12 13.71 -20.50
CA HIS A 362 -2.14 14.52 -21.70
C HIS A 362 -0.89 14.26 -22.56
N GLU A 363 -1.07 14.07 -23.87
CA GLU A 363 0.01 13.71 -24.81
C GLU A 363 1.19 14.71 -24.83
N ALA A 364 0.92 15.97 -24.48
CA ALA A 364 1.92 17.03 -24.36
C ALA A 364 2.91 16.80 -23.22
N VAL A 365 2.53 16.07 -22.16
CA VAL A 365 3.40 15.82 -21.01
C VAL A 365 4.44 14.77 -21.37
N GLY A 366 5.71 15.15 -21.25
CA GLY A 366 6.87 14.31 -21.58
C GLY A 366 7.70 13.90 -20.37
N GLY A 367 7.41 14.44 -19.19
CA GLY A 367 8.19 14.22 -17.98
C GLY A 367 7.49 14.71 -16.71
N PHE A 368 7.83 14.11 -15.58
CA PHE A 368 7.23 14.43 -14.28
C PHE A 368 8.31 14.65 -13.20
N VAL A 369 8.37 15.84 -12.62
CA VAL A 369 9.19 16.12 -11.42
C VAL A 369 8.34 15.83 -10.19
N THR A 370 8.79 14.89 -9.37
CA THR A 370 8.02 14.41 -8.22
C THR A 370 8.88 14.14 -6.99
N HIS A 371 8.27 14.30 -5.82
CA HIS A 371 8.83 13.90 -4.53
C HIS A 371 8.96 12.38 -4.33
N CYS A 372 8.58 11.56 -5.33
CA CYS A 372 8.62 10.10 -5.28
C CYS A 372 7.71 9.47 -4.23
N GLY A 373 6.67 10.17 -3.75
CA GLY A 373 5.60 9.53 -2.99
C GLY A 373 4.88 8.51 -3.87
N TRP A 374 4.57 7.34 -3.32
CA TRP A 374 4.19 6.20 -4.15
C TRP A 374 2.97 6.43 -5.05
N ASN A 375 1.95 7.16 -4.59
CA ASN A 375 0.81 7.52 -5.45
C ASN A 375 1.23 8.30 -6.70
N SER A 376 2.12 9.28 -6.56
CA SER A 376 2.60 10.09 -7.68
C SER A 376 3.47 9.27 -8.61
N THR A 377 4.37 8.44 -8.07
CA THR A 377 5.18 7.52 -8.87
C THR A 377 4.31 6.58 -9.68
N LEU A 378 3.28 6.01 -9.04
CA LEU A 378 2.38 5.07 -9.68
C LEU A 378 1.53 5.76 -10.75
N GLU A 379 1.00 6.96 -10.50
CA GLU A 379 0.30 7.77 -11.52
C GLU A 379 1.20 8.12 -12.71
N GLY A 380 2.46 8.51 -12.47
CA GLY A 380 3.43 8.76 -13.53
C GLY A 380 3.69 7.53 -14.42
N ILE A 381 3.73 6.34 -13.82
CA ILE A 381 3.93 5.07 -14.53
C ILE A 381 2.64 4.60 -15.22
N SER A 382 1.58 4.36 -14.44
CA SER A 382 0.39 3.64 -14.86
C SER A 382 -0.46 4.43 -15.84
N THR A 383 -0.51 5.74 -15.62
CA THR A 383 -1.48 6.61 -16.24
C THR A 383 -0.86 7.34 -17.43
N ALA A 384 0.34 7.86 -17.24
CA ALA A 384 1.04 8.67 -18.24
C ALA A 384 2.13 7.93 -19.01
N GLY A 385 2.76 6.93 -18.39
CA GLY A 385 3.94 6.28 -18.95
C GLY A 385 5.08 7.28 -19.20
N VAL A 386 5.28 8.23 -18.27
CA VAL A 386 6.28 9.31 -18.40
C VAL A 386 7.50 9.07 -17.51
N PRO A 387 8.70 9.48 -17.97
CA PRO A 387 9.89 9.47 -17.14
C PRO A 387 9.80 10.49 -16.01
N MET A 388 10.55 10.24 -14.93
CA MET A 388 10.48 11.04 -13.72
C MET A 388 11.81 11.70 -13.36
N VAL A 389 11.77 12.97 -12.93
CA VAL A 389 12.84 13.51 -12.08
C VAL A 389 12.50 13.16 -10.64
N THR A 390 13.40 12.46 -9.97
CA THR A 390 13.21 12.03 -8.58
C THR A 390 13.79 13.07 -7.62
N TRP A 391 12.93 13.53 -6.71
CA TRP A 391 13.27 14.51 -5.68
C TRP A 391 12.75 14.06 -4.31
N PRO A 392 13.25 12.94 -3.75
CA PRO A 392 12.77 12.43 -2.47
C PRO A 392 12.98 13.46 -1.35
N VAL A 393 12.05 13.47 -0.38
CA VAL A 393 12.06 14.39 0.77
C VAL A 393 12.05 13.60 2.08
N PHE A 394 11.05 12.73 2.29
CA PHE A 394 10.85 11.99 3.54
C PHE A 394 10.12 10.65 3.30
N ALA A 395 9.66 10.01 4.39
CA ALA A 395 8.96 8.72 4.35
C ALA A 395 9.78 7.64 3.61
N GLU A 396 9.17 6.88 2.71
CA GLU A 396 9.77 5.82 1.90
C GLU A 396 10.35 6.31 0.56
N GLN A 397 10.32 7.62 0.31
CA GLN A 397 10.57 8.21 -1.01
C GLN A 397 11.97 7.92 -1.56
N PHE A 398 12.99 7.81 -0.70
CA PHE A 398 14.35 7.44 -1.12
C PHE A 398 14.42 6.00 -1.63
N TYR A 399 13.61 5.09 -1.07
CA TYR A 399 13.50 3.73 -1.61
C TYR A 399 12.77 3.75 -2.96
N ASN A 400 11.69 4.53 -3.06
CA ASN A 400 10.98 4.70 -4.34
C ASN A 400 11.88 5.31 -5.43
N GLU A 401 12.78 6.24 -5.08
CA GLU A 401 13.78 6.77 -6.00
C GLU A 401 14.69 5.66 -6.54
N LYS A 402 15.17 4.75 -5.69
CA LYS A 402 16.01 3.62 -6.12
C LYS A 402 15.27 2.67 -7.07
N LEU A 403 14.01 2.38 -6.76
CA LEU A 403 13.15 1.62 -7.68
C LEU A 403 13.05 2.32 -9.05
N VAL A 404 12.77 3.62 -9.07
CA VAL A 404 12.57 4.39 -10.32
C VAL A 404 13.86 4.53 -11.14
N THR A 405 14.98 4.81 -10.49
CA THR A 405 16.25 5.19 -11.15
C THR A 405 17.14 3.99 -11.46
N GLU A 406 17.23 3.01 -10.56
CA GLU A 406 18.18 1.89 -10.68
C GLU A 406 17.52 0.62 -11.22
N VAL A 407 16.32 0.30 -10.73
CA VAL A 407 15.60 -0.95 -11.09
C VAL A 407 14.80 -0.75 -12.39
N LEU A 408 13.84 0.18 -12.39
CA LEU A 408 12.96 0.45 -13.53
C LEU A 408 13.67 1.24 -14.64
N LYS A 409 14.67 2.06 -14.26
CA LYS A 409 15.46 2.91 -15.16
C LYS A 409 14.59 3.85 -15.99
N ILE A 410 13.60 4.46 -15.34
CA ILE A 410 12.65 5.40 -15.93
C ILE A 410 12.76 6.81 -15.35
N GLY A 411 13.80 7.08 -14.57
CA GLY A 411 13.97 8.41 -13.99
C GLY A 411 15.40 8.81 -13.74
N PHE A 412 15.54 10.07 -13.36
CA PHE A 412 16.81 10.74 -13.10
C PHE A 412 16.75 11.51 -11.79
N SER A 413 17.73 11.31 -10.91
CA SER A 413 17.77 11.99 -9.62
C SER A 413 18.21 13.44 -9.75
N VAL A 414 17.53 14.33 -9.03
CA VAL A 414 17.96 15.71 -8.86
C VAL A 414 19.18 15.83 -7.91
N GLY A 415 19.51 14.74 -7.21
CA GLY A 415 20.72 14.64 -6.38
C GLY A 415 20.51 14.83 -4.89
N VAL A 416 19.27 14.83 -4.39
CA VAL A 416 18.98 14.90 -2.94
C VAL A 416 19.59 13.71 -2.20
N GLN A 417 20.29 13.98 -1.10
CA GLN A 417 20.92 12.93 -0.27
C GLN A 417 20.39 12.87 1.15
N GLN A 418 19.64 13.88 1.59
CA GLN A 418 19.20 14.00 2.98
C GLN A 418 17.70 13.79 3.16
N TRP A 419 17.35 12.79 3.96
CA TRP A 419 16.00 12.59 4.46
C TRP A 419 15.67 13.67 5.50
N THR A 420 14.60 14.41 5.29
CA THR A 420 14.13 15.45 6.23
C THR A 420 12.62 15.64 6.12
N ARG A 421 11.93 15.67 7.28
CA ARG A 421 10.46 15.75 7.32
C ARG A 421 9.88 17.08 6.84
N LEU A 422 10.67 18.15 6.81
CA LEU A 422 10.12 19.51 6.74
C LEU A 422 10.52 20.26 5.48
N VAL A 423 11.80 20.59 5.30
CA VAL A 423 12.24 21.60 4.32
C VAL A 423 12.83 20.98 3.03
N GLY A 424 13.01 19.65 3.01
CA GLY A 424 13.80 18.99 1.96
C GLY A 424 15.30 19.33 2.06
N ASP A 425 16.10 18.58 1.32
CA ASP A 425 17.51 18.94 1.06
C ASP A 425 17.55 20.09 0.04
N PHE A 426 18.53 20.98 0.16
CA PHE A 426 18.63 22.15 -0.70
C PHE A 426 19.27 21.78 -2.04
N VAL A 427 18.57 22.06 -3.14
CA VAL A 427 18.96 21.74 -4.50
C VAL A 427 19.10 23.03 -5.31
N LYS A 428 20.29 23.23 -5.88
CA LYS A 428 20.59 24.39 -6.73
C LYS A 428 19.95 24.26 -8.10
N ARG A 429 19.63 25.40 -8.71
CA ARG A 429 19.05 25.53 -10.06
C ARG A 429 19.80 24.74 -11.13
N GLU A 430 21.13 24.62 -11.06
CA GLU A 430 21.91 23.90 -12.08
C GLU A 430 21.60 22.39 -12.06
N ALA A 431 21.36 21.82 -10.88
CA ALA A 431 20.97 20.42 -10.74
C ALA A 431 19.54 20.20 -11.26
N ILE A 432 18.64 21.15 -11.01
CA ILE A 432 17.25 21.14 -11.48
C ILE A 432 17.21 21.24 -13.00
N GLU A 433 17.92 22.22 -13.58
CA GLU A 433 18.07 22.42 -15.02
C GLU A 433 18.58 21.14 -15.69
N LYS A 434 19.66 20.57 -15.14
CA LYS A 434 20.25 19.32 -15.65
C LYS A 434 19.25 18.17 -15.61
N ALA A 435 18.59 17.95 -14.48
CA ALA A 435 17.66 16.83 -14.32
C ALA A 435 16.47 16.96 -15.29
N VAL A 436 15.91 18.16 -15.43
CA VAL A 436 14.82 18.45 -16.36
C VAL A 436 15.27 18.25 -17.82
N LYS A 437 16.45 18.75 -18.20
CA LYS A 437 16.99 18.53 -19.56
C LYS A 437 17.24 17.05 -19.83
N GLU A 438 17.76 16.30 -18.87
CA GLU A 438 18.08 14.89 -19.04
C GLU A 438 16.84 14.03 -19.37
N ILE A 439 15.72 14.25 -18.68
CA ILE A 439 14.51 13.45 -18.93
C ILE A 439 13.76 13.88 -20.20
N MET A 440 13.95 15.11 -20.67
CA MET A 440 13.26 15.65 -21.84
C MET A 440 14.05 15.42 -23.13
N VAL A 441 15.31 15.85 -23.14
CA VAL A 441 16.16 15.93 -24.34
C VAL A 441 17.54 15.28 -24.17
N GLY A 442 17.83 14.69 -23.00
CA GLY A 442 19.08 13.95 -22.76
C GLY A 442 19.19 12.67 -23.58
N ASP A 443 20.39 12.12 -23.66
CA ASP A 443 20.70 10.93 -24.48
C ASP A 443 19.84 9.72 -24.10
N ARG A 444 19.50 9.58 -22.80
CA ARG A 444 18.69 8.48 -22.28
C ARG A 444 17.19 8.78 -22.25
N ALA A 445 16.76 10.00 -22.61
CA ALA A 445 15.36 10.42 -22.55
C ALA A 445 14.43 9.53 -23.38
N GLY A 446 14.87 9.15 -24.59
CA GLY A 446 14.12 8.25 -25.46
C GLY A 446 13.91 6.87 -24.86
N GLU A 447 14.98 6.28 -24.31
CA GLU A 447 14.92 4.97 -23.65
C GLU A 447 14.01 5.00 -22.41
N MET A 448 14.15 6.02 -21.57
CA MET A 448 13.34 6.18 -20.35
C MET A 448 11.84 6.29 -20.70
N ARG A 449 11.50 7.08 -21.74
CA ARG A 449 10.10 7.16 -22.23
C ARG A 449 9.58 5.83 -22.74
N SER A 450 10.36 5.09 -23.53
CA SER A 450 9.93 3.79 -24.04
C SER A 450 9.68 2.78 -22.91
N ARG A 451 10.56 2.75 -21.90
CA ARG A 451 10.39 1.90 -20.71
C ARG A 451 9.16 2.31 -19.89
N ALA A 452 8.99 3.60 -19.62
CA ALA A 452 7.87 4.11 -18.85
C ALA A 452 6.52 3.80 -19.55
N LYS A 453 6.44 3.96 -20.88
CA LYS A 453 5.26 3.57 -21.65
C LYS A 453 4.95 2.08 -21.58
N ALA A 454 5.96 1.22 -21.71
CA ALA A 454 5.77 -0.23 -21.60
C ALA A 454 5.24 -0.62 -20.21
N LEU A 455 5.78 -0.01 -19.14
CA LEU A 455 5.28 -0.22 -17.78
C LEU A 455 3.84 0.29 -17.61
N GLY A 456 3.48 1.42 -18.20
CA GLY A 456 2.11 1.94 -18.20
C GLY A 456 1.11 1.01 -18.92
N GLU A 457 1.53 0.34 -20.00
CA GLU A 457 0.72 -0.69 -20.64
C GLU A 457 0.56 -1.94 -19.78
N MET A 458 1.63 -2.38 -19.10
CA MET A 458 1.57 -3.50 -18.16
C MET A 458 0.65 -3.20 -16.98
N ALA A 459 0.71 -1.98 -16.45
CA ALA A 459 -0.19 -1.51 -15.39
C ALA A 459 -1.67 -1.61 -15.79
N ARG A 460 -2.03 -1.18 -17.01
CA ARG A 460 -3.40 -1.30 -17.53
C ARG A 460 -3.82 -2.76 -17.67
N ARG A 461 -2.97 -3.61 -18.28
CA ARG A 461 -3.24 -5.05 -18.40
C ARG A 461 -3.39 -5.76 -17.05
N ALA A 462 -2.66 -5.34 -16.02
CA ALA A 462 -2.77 -5.93 -14.69
C ALA A 462 -4.16 -5.69 -14.04
N MET A 463 -4.82 -4.58 -14.39
CA MET A 463 -6.14 -4.21 -13.88
C MET A 463 -7.30 -4.77 -14.71
N GLU A 464 -7.06 -5.12 -15.98
CA GLU A 464 -8.04 -5.76 -16.86
C GLU A 464 -8.43 -7.16 -16.35
N LYS A 465 -9.53 -7.71 -16.89
CA LYS A 465 -9.97 -9.07 -16.56
C LYS A 465 -8.83 -10.06 -16.81
N GLU A 466 -8.60 -10.96 -15.85
CA GLU A 466 -7.48 -11.93 -15.84
C GLU A 466 -6.08 -11.33 -15.68
N GLY A 467 -5.95 -10.00 -15.59
CA GLY A 467 -4.72 -9.33 -15.18
C GLY A 467 -4.27 -9.74 -13.78
N SER A 468 -2.99 -9.53 -13.46
CA SER A 468 -2.41 -9.99 -12.18
C SER A 468 -3.15 -9.39 -10.97
N SER A 469 -3.36 -8.07 -10.96
CA SER A 469 -4.01 -7.36 -9.86
C SER A 469 -5.50 -7.66 -9.78
N HIS A 470 -6.16 -7.83 -10.93
CA HIS A 470 -7.54 -8.30 -10.98
C HIS A 470 -7.68 -9.71 -10.37
N SER A 471 -6.75 -10.60 -10.68
CA SER A 471 -6.75 -11.99 -10.20
C SER A 471 -6.44 -12.06 -8.70
N ASP A 472 -5.45 -11.31 -8.22
CA ASP A 472 -5.09 -11.25 -6.81
C ASP A 472 -6.22 -10.66 -5.94
N LEU A 473 -6.93 -9.65 -6.45
CA LEU A 473 -8.12 -9.13 -5.77
C LEU A 473 -9.22 -10.20 -5.66
N ASN A 474 -9.48 -10.95 -6.73
CA ASN A 474 -10.47 -12.03 -6.69
C ASN A 474 -10.06 -13.12 -5.69
N ALA A 475 -8.80 -13.54 -5.71
CA ALA A 475 -8.28 -14.52 -4.75
C ALA A 475 -8.44 -14.03 -3.30
N LEU A 476 -8.19 -12.74 -3.04
CA LEU A 476 -8.43 -12.15 -1.73
C LEU A 476 -9.92 -12.17 -1.33
N ILE A 477 -10.82 -11.76 -2.22
CA ILE A 477 -12.26 -11.76 -1.95
C ILE A 477 -12.76 -13.18 -1.70
N GLU A 478 -12.37 -14.15 -2.54
CA GLU A 478 -12.70 -15.57 -2.37
C GLU A 478 -12.22 -16.11 -1.03
N GLU A 479 -10.99 -15.78 -0.63
CA GLU A 479 -10.44 -16.21 0.65
C GLU A 479 -11.22 -15.62 1.84
N LEU A 480 -11.58 -14.33 1.78
CA LEU A 480 -12.41 -13.69 2.80
C LEU A 480 -13.81 -14.33 2.87
N SER A 481 -14.41 -14.68 1.72
CA SER A 481 -15.70 -15.35 1.64
C SER A 481 -15.69 -16.79 2.17
N LEU A 482 -14.62 -17.56 1.96
CA LEU A 482 -14.52 -18.94 2.48
C LEU A 482 -14.43 -18.97 4.01
N ARG A 483 -13.88 -17.93 4.63
CA ARG A 483 -13.86 -17.77 6.09
C ARG A 483 -15.25 -17.58 6.68
N PHE A 484 -16.16 -16.96 5.93
CA PHE A 484 -17.57 -16.87 6.30
C PHE A 484 -18.23 -18.25 6.37
N VAL A 485 -17.95 -19.12 5.38
CA VAL A 485 -18.50 -20.48 5.32
C VAL A 485 -18.01 -21.34 6.50
N THR A 486 -16.77 -21.18 6.95
CA THR A 486 -16.24 -21.94 8.10
C THR A 486 -16.76 -21.43 9.46
N HIS A 487 -17.06 -20.13 9.60
CA HIS A 487 -17.70 -19.59 10.82
C HIS A 487 -19.22 -19.84 10.88
N CYS A 488 -19.92 -19.81 9.75
CA CYS A 488 -21.34 -20.20 9.68
C CYS A 488 -21.53 -21.74 9.65
N GLY A 489 -20.48 -22.47 9.28
CA GLY A 489 -20.47 -23.91 9.04
C GLY A 489 -20.12 -24.80 10.22
N TRP A 490 -20.42 -24.42 11.47
CA TRP A 490 -20.53 -25.43 12.52
C TRP A 490 -21.99 -25.81 12.82
N ASN A 491 -22.94 -24.91 12.60
CA ASN A 491 -24.36 -25.18 12.81
C ASN A 491 -25.06 -25.76 11.58
N SER A 492 -24.68 -25.37 10.35
CA SER A 492 -25.24 -25.93 9.11
C SER A 492 -24.61 -27.26 8.69
N THR A 493 -23.38 -27.55 9.14
CA THR A 493 -22.72 -28.83 8.89
C THR A 493 -23.42 -29.98 9.62
N LEU A 494 -24.17 -29.70 10.69
CA LEU A 494 -25.01 -30.70 11.35
C LEU A 494 -26.18 -31.20 10.46
N GLU A 495 -26.64 -30.39 9.50
CA GLU A 495 -27.68 -30.80 8.55
C GLU A 495 -27.09 -31.66 7.41
N GLY A 496 -25.86 -31.37 6.98
CA GLY A 496 -25.10 -32.19 6.01
C GLY A 496 -24.56 -33.51 6.57
N VAL A 497 -24.39 -33.63 7.90
CA VAL A 497 -23.94 -34.85 8.60
C VAL A 497 -24.93 -36.02 8.46
N THR A 498 -26.14 -35.79 7.94
CA THR A 498 -27.11 -36.87 7.62
C THR A 498 -26.82 -37.63 6.31
N ALA A 499 -25.78 -37.27 5.53
CA ALA A 499 -25.50 -37.87 4.22
C ALA A 499 -24.35 -38.90 4.15
N GLY A 500 -23.75 -39.31 5.28
CA GLY A 500 -22.91 -40.52 5.34
C GLY A 500 -21.55 -40.49 4.62
N VAL A 501 -20.91 -39.32 4.50
CA VAL A 501 -19.55 -39.21 3.93
C VAL A 501 -18.49 -39.33 5.04
N PRO A 502 -17.48 -40.23 4.94
CA PRO A 502 -16.41 -40.33 5.93
C PRO A 502 -15.49 -39.09 5.88
N MET A 503 -15.22 -38.48 7.03
CA MET A 503 -14.24 -37.40 7.19
C MET A 503 -13.01 -37.87 7.97
N VAL A 504 -11.84 -37.32 7.63
CA VAL A 504 -10.58 -37.46 8.39
C VAL A 504 -10.19 -36.06 8.89
N THR A 505 -9.97 -35.92 10.20
CA THR A 505 -9.57 -34.64 10.82
C THR A 505 -8.20 -34.77 11.47
N TRP A 506 -7.38 -33.71 11.40
CA TRP A 506 -6.06 -33.64 12.04
C TRP A 506 -5.96 -32.37 12.92
N PRO A 507 -5.39 -32.44 14.14
CA PRO A 507 -5.22 -31.26 14.98
C PRO A 507 -4.06 -30.39 14.47
N VAL A 508 -4.33 -29.09 14.26
CA VAL A 508 -3.33 -28.09 13.90
C VAL A 508 -3.31 -27.04 15.01
N SER A 509 -2.18 -26.98 15.72
CA SER A 509 -1.88 -26.14 16.90
C SER A 509 -2.25 -26.70 18.28
N ALA A 510 -1.41 -26.37 19.26
CA ALA A 510 -1.40 -26.94 20.60
C ALA A 510 -2.42 -26.34 21.58
N GLU A 511 -3.37 -25.50 21.14
CA GLU A 511 -4.23 -24.74 22.06
C GLU A 511 -5.75 -24.88 21.83
N GLN A 512 -6.21 -25.88 21.07
CA GLN A 512 -7.64 -26.24 21.08
C GLN A 512 -7.84 -27.73 21.33
N PRO A 513 -8.45 -28.14 22.47
CA PRO A 513 -8.91 -29.51 22.62
C PRO A 513 -10.18 -29.65 21.78
N VAL A 514 -10.03 -30.05 20.51
CA VAL A 514 -11.15 -30.68 19.81
C VAL A 514 -11.53 -31.89 20.65
N ASN A 515 -12.73 -31.85 21.21
CA ASN A 515 -13.18 -32.80 22.23
C ASN A 515 -13.32 -34.18 21.59
N GLU A 516 -12.24 -34.96 21.59
CA GLU A 516 -12.08 -36.29 20.98
C GLU A 516 -13.18 -37.26 21.45
N LYS A 517 -13.73 -37.02 22.64
CA LYS A 517 -14.87 -37.73 23.23
C LYS A 517 -16.18 -37.53 22.45
N LEU A 518 -16.41 -36.35 21.88
CA LEU A 518 -17.66 -36.03 21.17
C LEU A 518 -17.74 -36.73 19.81
N VAL A 519 -16.63 -36.76 19.07
CA VAL A 519 -16.55 -37.40 17.74
C VAL A 519 -16.65 -38.91 17.86
N THR A 520 -16.01 -39.49 18.88
CA THR A 520 -15.86 -40.95 19.01
C THR A 520 -17.06 -41.60 19.73
N GLU A 521 -17.60 -40.98 20.79
CA GLU A 521 -18.68 -41.60 21.60
C GLU A 521 -20.09 -41.17 21.18
N VAL A 522 -20.29 -39.96 20.64
CA VAL A 522 -21.65 -39.43 20.34
C VAL A 522 -22.06 -39.67 18.89
N LEU A 523 -21.15 -39.48 17.92
CA LEU A 523 -21.48 -39.57 16.50
C LEU A 523 -21.13 -40.92 15.86
N LYS A 524 -20.29 -41.75 16.50
CA LYS A 524 -19.79 -43.04 15.96
C LYS A 524 -19.14 -42.95 14.56
N ILE A 525 -18.60 -41.79 14.19
CA ILE A 525 -17.92 -41.56 12.91
C ILE A 525 -16.51 -41.05 13.24
N GLY A 526 -15.51 -41.95 13.28
CA GLY A 526 -14.11 -41.56 13.42
C GLY A 526 -13.17 -42.69 13.86
N VAL A 527 -11.97 -42.74 13.28
CA VAL A 527 -10.82 -43.57 13.74
C VAL A 527 -9.82 -42.62 14.39
N SER A 528 -9.56 -42.76 15.69
CA SER A 528 -8.49 -42.02 16.40
C SER A 528 -7.14 -42.65 16.10
N VAL A 529 -6.15 -41.81 15.75
CA VAL A 529 -4.74 -42.22 15.60
C VAL A 529 -3.97 -41.56 16.73
N GLY A 530 -3.78 -42.29 17.83
CA GLY A 530 -3.02 -41.82 18.98
C GLY A 530 -1.51 -41.83 18.69
N VAL A 531 -0.86 -40.67 18.74
CA VAL A 531 0.59 -40.57 18.74
C VAL A 531 1.07 -40.50 20.18
N GLN A 532 1.53 -41.64 20.73
CA GLN A 532 2.16 -41.69 22.05
C GLN A 532 3.62 -41.20 22.00
N GLN A 533 3.85 -39.92 21.71
CA GLN A 533 5.02 -39.18 22.21
C GLN A 533 4.99 -37.71 21.77
N TRP A 534 5.21 -36.82 22.73
CA TRP A 534 5.42 -35.40 22.51
C TRP A 534 6.72 -35.20 21.73
N VAL A 535 6.61 -34.68 20.50
CA VAL A 535 7.76 -34.20 19.74
C VAL A 535 7.55 -32.71 19.49
N ILE A 536 8.32 -31.88 20.19
CA ILE A 536 8.43 -30.45 19.87
C ILE A 536 9.28 -30.37 18.60
N LEU A 537 8.67 -29.93 17.50
CA LEU A 537 9.38 -29.57 16.27
C LEU A 537 8.97 -28.16 15.86
N VAL A 538 9.87 -27.22 16.18
CA VAL A 538 9.96 -25.91 15.53
C VAL A 538 10.56 -26.16 14.14
N GLY A 539 9.89 -25.70 13.08
CA GLY A 539 10.43 -25.54 11.73
C GLY A 539 11.07 -26.77 11.07
N ASP A 540 10.39 -27.38 10.09
CA ASP A 540 10.95 -27.88 8.82
C ASP A 540 10.14 -29.04 8.22
N PHE A 541 10.12 -29.05 6.88
CA PHE A 541 9.58 -30.05 5.97
C PHE A 541 9.55 -31.50 6.49
N VAL A 542 8.39 -32.16 6.33
CA VAL A 542 8.23 -33.60 6.58
C VAL A 542 9.16 -34.39 5.65
N LYS A 543 10.23 -34.97 6.22
CA LYS A 543 11.19 -35.81 5.48
C LYS A 543 10.50 -37.09 4.99
N ARG A 544 10.69 -37.43 3.71
CA ARG A 544 10.24 -38.66 3.01
C ARG A 544 10.31 -39.94 3.86
N ASN A 545 11.35 -40.06 4.70
CA ASN A 545 11.59 -41.21 5.56
C ASN A 545 10.55 -41.38 6.68
N ALA A 546 9.90 -40.30 7.15
CA ALA A 546 8.84 -40.36 8.16
C ALA A 546 7.53 -40.92 7.59
N ILE A 547 7.22 -40.56 6.34
CA ILE A 547 6.07 -41.07 5.59
C ILE A 547 6.28 -42.54 5.24
N ASP A 548 7.46 -42.91 4.74
CA ASP A 548 7.79 -44.31 4.42
C ASP A 548 7.77 -45.22 5.67
N LYS A 549 8.08 -44.69 6.85
CA LYS A 549 7.99 -45.42 8.12
C LYS A 549 6.54 -45.65 8.55
N ALA A 550 5.70 -44.61 8.50
CA ALA A 550 4.28 -44.71 8.82
C ALA A 550 3.53 -45.68 7.89
N VAL A 551 3.85 -45.65 6.59
CA VAL A 551 3.28 -46.57 5.60
C VAL A 551 3.72 -48.02 5.86
N LYS A 552 4.96 -48.25 6.28
CA LYS A 552 5.44 -49.61 6.64
C LYS A 552 4.77 -50.15 7.91
N GLU A 553 4.55 -49.32 8.91
CA GLU A 553 3.87 -49.72 10.16
C GLU A 553 2.40 -50.07 9.91
N ILE A 554 1.72 -49.36 8.99
CA ILE A 554 0.35 -49.67 8.56
C ILE A 554 0.26 -51.00 7.77
N MET A 555 1.32 -51.35 7.02
CA MET A 555 1.34 -52.53 6.15
C MET A 555 1.65 -53.86 6.87
N VAL A 556 2.21 -53.81 8.08
CA VAL A 556 2.75 -55.00 8.79
C VAL A 556 1.93 -55.39 10.05
N GLY A 557 1.00 -54.55 10.51
CA GLY A 557 0.11 -54.88 11.63
C GLY A 557 -1.08 -55.79 11.27
N ASP A 558 -1.63 -56.47 12.28
CA ASP A 558 -2.70 -57.50 12.21
C ASP A 558 -4.06 -57.06 11.60
N LYS A 559 -4.15 -55.88 11.00
CA LYS A 559 -5.31 -55.39 10.22
C LYS A 559 -5.06 -55.32 8.71
N ALA A 560 -4.06 -56.04 8.21
CA ALA A 560 -3.58 -55.99 6.82
C ALA A 560 -4.55 -56.54 5.74
N GLY A 561 -5.69 -57.11 6.12
CA GLY A 561 -6.64 -57.76 5.19
C GLY A 561 -7.54 -56.80 4.42
N GLU A 562 -8.11 -55.79 5.09
CA GLU A 562 -9.17 -54.93 4.51
C GLU A 562 -8.66 -53.59 3.96
N MET A 563 -7.43 -53.17 4.28
CA MET A 563 -6.93 -51.82 3.92
C MET A 563 -5.99 -51.77 2.71
N ARG A 564 -5.69 -52.89 2.04
CA ARG A 564 -4.72 -52.92 0.93
C ARG A 564 -5.16 -52.13 -0.30
N SER A 565 -6.46 -52.05 -0.59
CA SER A 565 -7.00 -51.26 -1.72
C SER A 565 -6.96 -49.76 -1.42
N SER A 566 -7.38 -49.36 -0.22
CA SER A 566 -7.40 -47.95 0.21
C SER A 566 -6.00 -47.37 0.43
N ALA A 567 -5.05 -48.14 0.96
CA ALA A 567 -3.66 -47.70 1.16
C ALA A 567 -2.92 -47.54 -0.18
N LYS A 568 -3.22 -48.38 -1.18
CA LYS A 568 -2.65 -48.26 -2.52
C LYS A 568 -3.20 -47.03 -3.25
N ALA A 569 -4.49 -46.75 -3.11
CA ALA A 569 -5.14 -45.54 -3.63
C ALA A 569 -4.60 -44.25 -2.97
N LEU A 570 -4.41 -44.24 -1.65
CA LEU A 570 -3.79 -43.11 -0.93
C LEU A 570 -2.34 -42.88 -1.35
N GLY A 571 -1.56 -43.95 -1.53
CA GLY A 571 -0.18 -43.86 -2.02
C GLY A 571 -0.09 -43.38 -3.47
N GLU A 572 -1.07 -43.67 -4.32
CA GLU A 572 -1.17 -43.14 -5.68
C GLU A 572 -1.61 -41.67 -5.70
N MET A 573 -2.58 -41.28 -4.86
CA MET A 573 -3.00 -39.89 -4.70
C MET A 573 -1.88 -39.00 -4.17
N ALA A 574 -1.13 -39.44 -3.16
CA ALA A 574 0.01 -38.67 -2.64
C ALA A 574 1.14 -38.52 -3.68
N ARG A 575 1.41 -39.56 -4.47
CA ARG A 575 2.39 -39.51 -5.59
C ARG A 575 1.89 -38.69 -6.78
N ARG A 576 0.58 -38.50 -6.91
CA ARG A 576 -0.04 -37.64 -7.93
C ARG A 576 -0.01 -36.18 -7.49
N ALA A 577 -0.41 -35.88 -6.25
CA ALA A 577 -0.32 -34.54 -5.65
C ALA A 577 1.11 -33.99 -5.67
N TYR A 578 2.12 -34.84 -5.41
CA TYR A 578 3.54 -34.46 -5.49
C TYR A 578 4.03 -34.19 -6.92
N ARG A 579 3.51 -34.91 -7.92
CA ARG A 579 3.87 -34.71 -9.35
C ARG A 579 3.15 -33.52 -9.98
N GLU A 580 1.93 -33.24 -9.52
CA GLU A 580 1.07 -32.17 -10.06
C GLU A 580 1.16 -30.87 -9.24
N ARG A 581 2.07 -30.77 -8.24
CA ARG A 581 2.25 -29.61 -7.33
C ARG A 581 0.93 -29.08 -6.75
N TRP A 582 0.06 -29.97 -6.30
CA TRP A 582 -1.09 -29.54 -5.50
C TRP A 582 -0.56 -29.14 -4.12
N PHE A 583 -0.45 -27.83 -3.89
CA PHE A 583 -0.25 -27.28 -2.57
C PHE A 583 -1.57 -27.43 -1.81
N LEU A 584 -1.67 -28.44 -0.94
CA LEU A 584 -2.63 -28.41 0.15
C LEU A 584 -2.17 -27.31 1.09
N LEU A 585 -2.73 -26.12 0.90
CA LEU A 585 -2.67 -25.00 1.84
C LEU A 585 -3.43 -25.40 3.11
N LEU A 586 -2.72 -25.30 4.24
CA LEU A 586 -3.25 -25.25 5.59
C LEU A 586 -3.54 -23.81 5.97
#